data_AF-A0A6P6Q4V5-F1
#
_entry.id   AF-A0A6P6Q4V5-F1
#
_cell.length_a   1.000
_cell.length_b   1.000
_cell.length_c   1.000
_cell.angle_alpha   90.00
_cell.angle_beta   90.00
_cell.angle_gamma   90.00
#
_symmetry.space_group_name_H-M   'P 1'
#
loop_
_entity.id
_entity.type
_entity.pdbx_description
1 polymer ?
#
loop_
_entity_poly.entity_id
_entity_poly.type
_entity_poly.pdbx_seq_one_letter_code
_entity_poly.pdbx_strand_id
1 'polypeptide(L)'
;MAYCAAVTNISSTDTTVRPEMSSTAVTNISSTTTTVTPETSSVVINITLQEGCTNISGGCFQNLLEKIENITAQVLPFDTVSSILNVIFNASEKILESSSSSNPAELASYGNRVLKTSEKLISTLVKPTDTSVNVSFTLAAIEGQVFMVGPQVTLDKIPRLDTTNSSVDIDLIGIARNNTERSAAVAFMSYNMMENLLKPDFFNKSNDTIKTMMSTVISATLPKTTNTKLTKPVNFTLKHIREFDPNGSLSCVYWNINEWIVDGCSVLKSNSSHTVCSCEHLSTFALIMQTSRQSESDSPLDLLNLVCVSVGLVFFTLALLTFALCQWSPGVNNVARINICISLLLAHLLFLLTQQFLSLIRPLQVLCAVISGLLHFLFLSGFVWMFIEAVLLFICVKNLSQISSRKREVLSSGFLCVIGYLVALVVVCVSVGLVPEGYGSEHCWIKMDKSFIWSFLGPVCVILTLNMIFFIKIVIALNSTLKNLNAEVSQMKQTKIVVFKTLAQCVVLGCPWILGFFTNGSKVLEIIFLILNSQQGTFIFLIYCVLNNEVRQQYREFFRCLCSGKQH
;
A
#
# COMPACT_ATOMS: atom_id res chain seq x y z
N MET A 1 -49.92 -45.95 -0.13
CA MET A 1 -50.60 -47.25 0.05
C MET A 1 -51.78 -46.98 0.99
N ALA A 2 -53.02 -47.16 0.49
CA ALA A 2 -54.30 -47.00 1.21
C ALA A 2 -54.68 -45.57 1.68
N TYR A 3 -55.91 -45.08 1.65
CA TYR A 3 -57.19 -45.46 1.05
C TYR A 3 -58.12 -44.22 1.16
N CYS A 4 -59.06 -44.08 0.23
CA CYS A 4 -60.18 -43.13 0.30
C CYS A 4 -61.18 -43.46 1.42
N ALA A 5 -61.90 -42.44 1.92
CA ALA A 5 -63.34 -42.47 2.28
C ALA A 5 -63.79 -41.02 2.63
N ALA A 6 -64.63 -40.35 1.83
CA ALA A 6 -66.11 -40.40 1.84
C ALA A 6 -66.72 -39.82 3.15
N VAL A 7 -67.23 -38.57 3.18
CA VAL A 7 -68.61 -38.12 2.84
C VAL A 7 -69.65 -38.80 3.76
N THR A 8 -70.36 -38.09 4.66
CA THR A 8 -71.64 -37.34 4.48
C THR A 8 -71.96 -36.55 5.78
N ASN A 9 -72.24 -35.24 5.74
CA ASN A 9 -73.57 -34.57 5.73
C ASN A 9 -74.61 -35.02 6.79
N ILE A 10 -75.19 -34.05 7.55
CA ILE A 10 -76.65 -33.72 7.61
C ILE A 10 -77.03 -32.72 8.76
N SER A 11 -77.89 -31.73 8.39
CA SER A 11 -78.88 -30.89 9.13
C SER A 11 -78.43 -29.97 10.29
N SER A 12 -78.46 -28.62 10.19
CA SER A 12 -79.59 -27.64 10.15
C SER A 12 -80.39 -27.56 11.46
N THR A 13 -80.36 -26.48 12.25
CA THR A 13 -81.15 -25.24 12.09
C THR A 13 -80.74 -24.22 13.19
N ASP A 14 -80.28 -23.03 12.81
CA ASP A 14 -80.97 -21.72 12.86
C ASP A 14 -81.31 -21.15 14.26
N THR A 15 -80.58 -20.10 14.68
CA THR A 15 -81.19 -18.91 15.33
C THR A 15 -80.31 -17.64 15.21
N THR A 16 -80.93 -16.59 14.66
CA THR A 16 -80.70 -15.13 14.81
C THR A 16 -79.50 -14.42 14.14
N VAL A 17 -79.85 -13.59 13.14
CA VAL A 17 -79.03 -12.63 12.37
C VAL A 17 -79.62 -11.22 12.53
N ARG A 18 -78.77 -10.19 12.75
CA ARG A 18 -78.73 -8.88 12.02
C ARG A 18 -77.58 -7.97 12.54
N PRO A 19 -77.12 -6.95 11.79
CA PRO A 19 -76.14 -7.05 10.70
C PRO A 19 -74.89 -6.16 10.93
N GLU A 20 -73.76 -6.47 10.30
CA GLU A 20 -72.73 -5.44 10.05
C GLU A 20 -72.13 -5.57 8.65
N MET A 21 -72.03 -4.42 8.01
CA MET A 21 -71.79 -4.18 6.60
C MET A 21 -70.28 -4.24 6.35
N SER A 22 -69.80 -5.19 5.54
CA SER A 22 -68.45 -5.12 4.97
C SER A 22 -68.48 -5.56 3.50
N SER A 23 -68.14 -4.62 2.62
CA SER A 23 -67.94 -4.85 1.20
C SER A 23 -66.50 -4.49 0.84
N THR A 24 -65.68 -5.51 0.58
CA THR A 24 -64.51 -5.36 -0.30
C THR A 24 -64.37 -6.66 -1.08
N ALA A 25 -64.78 -6.63 -2.34
CA ALA A 25 -64.62 -7.73 -3.27
C ALA A 25 -63.14 -7.82 -3.71
N VAL A 26 -62.52 -8.96 -3.47
CA VAL A 26 -61.22 -9.34 -4.05
C VAL A 26 -61.51 -10.00 -5.39
N THR A 27 -61.15 -9.36 -6.50
CA THR A 27 -61.29 -9.94 -7.85
C THR A 27 -59.99 -10.64 -8.24
N ASN A 28 -59.98 -11.98 -8.21
CA ASN A 28 -59.01 -12.78 -8.97
C ASN A 28 -59.42 -12.72 -10.45
N ILE A 29 -58.59 -12.14 -11.32
CA ILE A 29 -58.90 -12.09 -12.76
C ILE A 29 -58.35 -13.36 -13.42
N SER A 30 -59.27 -14.25 -13.78
CA SER A 30 -59.13 -15.18 -14.91
C SER A 30 -59.53 -14.45 -16.20
N SER A 31 -58.90 -14.82 -17.31
CA SER A 31 -58.96 -14.19 -18.63
C SER A 31 -60.38 -14.00 -19.19
N THR A 32 -60.78 -12.77 -19.54
CA THR A 32 -61.67 -12.50 -20.69
C THR A 32 -61.57 -11.03 -21.13
N THR A 33 -61.63 -10.82 -22.44
CA THR A 33 -61.46 -9.56 -23.16
C THR A 33 -62.64 -8.61 -22.94
N THR A 34 -62.41 -7.37 -22.48
CA THR A 34 -63.32 -6.24 -22.75
C THR A 34 -62.56 -4.91 -22.69
N THR A 35 -62.80 -4.06 -23.68
CA THR A 35 -62.21 -2.72 -23.85
C THR A 35 -63.16 -1.66 -23.26
N VAL A 36 -62.62 -0.66 -22.53
CA VAL A 36 -62.90 0.81 -22.59
C VAL A 36 -62.80 1.57 -21.23
N THR A 37 -61.88 2.55 -21.26
CA THR A 37 -61.64 3.81 -20.50
C THR A 37 -61.23 3.86 -19.01
N PRO A 38 -60.35 4.82 -18.63
CA PRO A 38 -59.63 4.80 -17.37
C PRO A 38 -60.24 5.72 -16.31
N GLU A 39 -60.68 5.15 -15.19
CA GLU A 39 -60.78 5.88 -13.92
C GLU A 39 -59.47 5.70 -13.14
N THR A 40 -58.94 6.81 -12.62
CA THR A 40 -57.78 6.88 -11.72
C THR A 40 -58.04 6.08 -10.44
N SER A 41 -57.76 4.78 -10.46
CA SER A 41 -57.62 3.97 -9.27
C SER A 41 -56.16 3.95 -8.84
N SER A 42 -55.89 4.39 -7.61
CA SER A 42 -54.59 4.27 -6.97
C SER A 42 -54.27 2.78 -6.78
N VAL A 43 -53.45 2.21 -7.67
CA VAL A 43 -53.00 0.82 -7.56
C VAL A 43 -52.11 0.69 -6.31
N VAL A 44 -52.65 0.10 -5.25
CA VAL A 44 -51.87 -0.27 -4.07
C VAL A 44 -51.15 -1.59 -4.37
N ILE A 45 -49.88 -1.51 -4.75
CA ILE A 45 -49.04 -2.70 -4.93
C ILE A 45 -48.56 -3.15 -3.55
N ASN A 46 -49.24 -4.12 -2.94
CA ASN A 46 -48.79 -4.70 -1.67
C ASN A 46 -47.69 -5.74 -1.94
N ILE A 47 -46.44 -5.36 -1.69
CA ILE A 47 -45.27 -6.23 -1.85
C ILE A 47 -44.76 -6.62 -0.47
N THR A 48 -45.03 -7.86 -0.06
CA THR A 48 -44.48 -8.44 1.17
C THR A 48 -43.48 -9.54 0.81
N LEU A 49 -42.34 -9.58 1.52
CA LEU A 49 -41.39 -10.68 1.41
C LEU A 49 -41.99 -11.91 2.13
N GLN A 50 -42.01 -13.07 1.49
CA GLN A 50 -42.43 -14.31 2.14
C GLN A 50 -41.37 -14.72 3.18
N GLU A 51 -41.78 -15.12 4.38
CA GLU A 51 -40.84 -15.54 5.45
C GLU A 51 -40.01 -16.75 4.98
N GLY A 52 -38.67 -16.61 5.00
CA GLY A 52 -37.73 -17.68 4.63
C GLY A 52 -36.81 -17.44 3.43
N CYS A 53 -36.84 -16.26 2.79
CA CYS A 53 -35.98 -15.95 1.64
C CYS A 53 -34.55 -15.55 2.09
N THR A 54 -33.68 -16.54 2.31
CA THR A 54 -32.33 -16.37 2.90
C THR A 54 -31.17 -16.79 1.98
N ASN A 55 -31.41 -17.12 0.71
CA ASN A 55 -30.37 -17.71 -0.16
C ASN A 55 -30.28 -17.00 -1.53
N ILE A 56 -29.07 -16.74 -2.05
CA ILE A 56 -28.82 -16.06 -3.35
C ILE A 56 -29.50 -16.80 -4.52
N SER A 57 -29.51 -18.13 -4.47
CA SER A 57 -30.15 -19.00 -5.46
C SER A 57 -31.66 -19.20 -5.22
N GLY A 58 -32.24 -18.57 -4.19
CA GLY A 58 -33.65 -18.70 -3.86
C GLY A 58 -34.53 -17.95 -4.86
N GLY A 59 -35.44 -18.67 -5.53
CA GLY A 59 -36.36 -18.08 -6.52
C GLY A 59 -37.26 -16.96 -5.98
N CYS A 60 -37.52 -16.92 -4.68
CA CYS A 60 -38.39 -15.91 -4.05
C CYS A 60 -37.94 -14.46 -4.29
N PHE A 61 -36.67 -14.13 -3.98
CA PHE A 61 -36.18 -12.76 -4.11
C PHE A 61 -35.98 -12.38 -5.60
N GLN A 62 -35.56 -13.34 -6.42
CA GLN A 62 -35.44 -13.11 -7.86
C GLN A 62 -36.80 -12.85 -8.52
N ASN A 63 -37.84 -13.58 -8.11
CA ASN A 63 -39.22 -13.33 -8.56
C ASN A 63 -39.71 -11.94 -8.11
N LEU A 64 -39.29 -11.48 -6.93
CA LEU A 64 -39.60 -10.15 -6.44
C LEU A 64 -38.99 -9.06 -7.32
N LEU A 65 -37.67 -9.15 -7.59
CA LEU A 65 -36.98 -8.20 -8.46
C LEU A 65 -37.62 -8.18 -9.87
N GLU A 66 -37.91 -9.35 -10.43
CA GLU A 66 -38.56 -9.47 -11.74
C GLU A 66 -39.96 -8.81 -11.77
N LYS A 67 -40.75 -8.99 -10.71
CA LYS A 67 -42.07 -8.35 -10.57
C LYS A 67 -41.96 -6.83 -10.56
N ILE A 68 -40.91 -6.27 -9.98
CA ILE A 68 -40.67 -4.83 -9.90
C ILE A 68 -40.15 -4.30 -11.24
N GLU A 69 -39.27 -5.04 -11.91
CA GLU A 69 -38.83 -4.72 -13.27
C GLU A 69 -40.02 -4.62 -14.25
N ASN A 70 -41.04 -5.47 -14.05
CA ASN A 70 -42.25 -5.48 -14.88
C ASN A 70 -43.34 -4.49 -14.44
N ILE A 71 -43.08 -3.59 -13.49
CA ILE A 71 -44.04 -2.54 -13.12
C ILE A 71 -44.27 -1.61 -14.32
N THR A 72 -45.52 -1.59 -14.79
CA THR A 72 -46.02 -0.73 -15.87
C THR A 72 -46.64 0.57 -15.35
N ALA A 73 -46.83 0.70 -14.03
CA ALA A 73 -47.41 1.89 -13.41
C ALA A 73 -46.61 3.14 -13.80
N GLN A 74 -47.31 4.16 -14.29
CA GLN A 74 -46.66 5.41 -14.71
C GLN A 74 -46.15 6.22 -13.52
N VAL A 75 -46.89 6.30 -12.40
CA VAL A 75 -46.47 7.03 -11.19
C VAL A 75 -46.91 6.25 -9.95
N LEU A 76 -46.02 6.08 -8.98
CA LEU A 76 -46.33 5.45 -7.69
C LEU A 76 -46.21 6.45 -6.52
N PRO A 77 -47.00 6.28 -5.45
CA PRO A 77 -46.82 7.06 -4.21
C PRO A 77 -45.44 6.84 -3.60
N PHE A 78 -44.91 7.89 -2.99
CA PHE A 78 -43.59 7.85 -2.33
C PHE A 78 -43.52 6.77 -1.25
N ASP A 79 -44.55 6.64 -0.42
CA ASP A 79 -44.57 5.65 0.67
C ASP A 79 -44.49 4.21 0.15
N THR A 80 -45.15 3.93 -0.98
CA THR A 80 -45.08 2.62 -1.64
C THR A 80 -43.67 2.34 -2.16
N VAL A 81 -43.04 3.31 -2.83
CA VAL A 81 -41.66 3.19 -3.34
C VAL A 81 -40.68 2.99 -2.18
N SER A 82 -40.79 3.80 -1.14
CA SER A 82 -39.95 3.73 0.06
C SER A 82 -40.06 2.37 0.76
N SER A 83 -41.28 1.86 0.92
CA SER A 83 -41.52 0.54 1.51
C SER A 83 -40.89 -0.58 0.68
N ILE A 84 -41.01 -0.54 -0.65
CA ILE A 84 -40.45 -1.57 -1.52
C ILE A 84 -38.91 -1.52 -1.52
N LEU A 85 -38.31 -0.32 -1.55
CA LEU A 85 -36.86 -0.16 -1.44
C LEU A 85 -36.33 -0.76 -0.12
N ASN A 86 -36.97 -0.47 1.00
CA ASN A 86 -36.60 -1.05 2.29
C ASN A 86 -36.63 -2.58 2.28
N VAL A 87 -37.65 -3.18 1.67
CA VAL A 87 -37.75 -4.64 1.55
C VAL A 87 -36.61 -5.22 0.70
N ILE A 88 -36.28 -4.58 -0.44
CA ILE A 88 -35.18 -5.02 -1.33
C ILE A 88 -33.83 -5.00 -0.60
N PHE A 89 -33.52 -3.89 0.08
CA PHE A 89 -32.21 -3.72 0.69
C PHE A 89 -32.06 -4.54 1.98
N ASN A 90 -33.10 -4.63 2.82
CA ASN A 90 -33.08 -5.51 4.00
C ASN A 90 -32.91 -6.98 3.62
N ALA A 91 -33.52 -7.42 2.51
CA ALA A 91 -33.32 -8.77 2.01
C ALA A 91 -31.90 -8.96 1.44
N SER A 92 -31.36 -7.96 0.76
CA SER A 92 -29.99 -8.00 0.23
C SER A 92 -28.94 -8.08 1.34
N GLU A 93 -29.16 -7.40 2.46
CA GLU A 93 -28.32 -7.50 3.66
C GLU A 93 -28.30 -8.91 4.25
N LYS A 94 -29.48 -9.51 4.47
CA LYS A 94 -29.60 -10.89 4.97
C LYS A 94 -28.95 -11.91 4.03
N ILE A 95 -29.10 -11.71 2.72
CA ILE A 95 -28.49 -12.56 1.71
C ILE A 95 -26.96 -12.44 1.78
N LEU A 96 -26.43 -11.22 1.94
CA LEU A 96 -24.99 -10.99 2.06
C LEU A 96 -24.40 -11.73 3.28
N GLU A 97 -25.05 -11.67 4.45
CA GLU A 97 -24.64 -12.40 5.67
C GLU A 97 -24.56 -13.92 5.46
N SER A 98 -25.47 -14.48 4.65
CA SER A 98 -25.52 -15.92 4.35
C SER A 98 -24.47 -16.39 3.33
N SER A 99 -23.83 -15.46 2.60
CA SER A 99 -23.15 -15.73 1.32
C SER A 99 -21.62 -15.74 1.36
N SER A 100 -21.02 -15.95 2.53
CA SER A 100 -19.58 -15.85 2.78
C SER A 100 -18.68 -16.74 1.89
N SER A 101 -19.23 -17.68 1.11
CA SER A 101 -18.54 -18.56 0.17
C SER A 101 -18.98 -18.44 -1.31
N SER A 102 -19.77 -17.43 -1.67
CA SER A 102 -20.36 -17.29 -3.01
C SER A 102 -19.38 -16.79 -4.08
N ASN A 103 -19.62 -17.19 -5.35
CA ASN A 103 -18.80 -16.81 -6.50
C ASN A 103 -18.92 -15.30 -6.79
N PRO A 104 -17.81 -14.54 -6.93
CA PRO A 104 -17.85 -13.11 -7.23
C PRO A 104 -18.74 -12.74 -8.44
N ALA A 105 -18.76 -13.56 -9.49
CA ALA A 105 -19.61 -13.30 -10.65
C ALA A 105 -21.12 -13.36 -10.34
N GLU A 106 -21.53 -14.22 -9.40
CA GLU A 106 -22.93 -14.31 -8.97
C GLU A 106 -23.34 -13.10 -8.12
N LEU A 107 -22.45 -12.62 -7.25
CA LEU A 107 -22.65 -11.40 -6.46
C LEU A 107 -22.79 -10.16 -7.35
N ALA A 108 -21.94 -10.04 -8.38
CA ALA A 108 -22.02 -8.95 -9.35
C ALA A 108 -23.35 -8.98 -10.13
N SER A 109 -23.76 -10.16 -10.60
CA SER A 109 -25.05 -10.34 -11.28
C SER A 109 -26.25 -9.98 -10.39
N TYR A 110 -26.21 -10.39 -9.13
CA TYR A 110 -27.21 -10.02 -8.13
C TYR A 110 -27.25 -8.50 -7.90
N GLY A 111 -26.08 -7.86 -7.73
CA GLY A 111 -25.94 -6.42 -7.60
C GLY A 111 -26.56 -5.66 -8.79
N ASN A 112 -26.35 -6.13 -10.02
CA ASN A 112 -26.97 -5.53 -11.22
C ASN A 112 -28.49 -5.52 -11.16
N ARG A 113 -29.09 -6.63 -10.71
CA ARG A 113 -30.55 -6.72 -10.62
C ARG A 113 -31.09 -5.75 -9.56
N VAL A 114 -30.40 -5.63 -8.42
CA VAL A 114 -30.74 -4.66 -7.37
C VAL A 114 -30.63 -3.23 -7.89
N LEU A 115 -29.54 -2.86 -8.58
CA LEU A 115 -29.39 -1.53 -9.20
C LEU A 115 -30.54 -1.24 -10.17
N LYS A 116 -30.77 -2.13 -11.14
CA LYS A 116 -31.81 -1.98 -12.16
C LYS A 116 -33.21 -1.86 -11.56
N THR A 117 -33.49 -2.65 -10.54
CA THR A 117 -34.77 -2.65 -9.82
C THR A 117 -34.96 -1.32 -9.08
N SER A 118 -33.91 -0.85 -8.39
CA SER A 118 -33.94 0.43 -7.68
C SER A 118 -34.14 1.61 -8.64
N GLU A 119 -33.44 1.62 -9.77
CA GLU A 119 -33.59 2.65 -10.82
C GLU A 119 -35.01 2.64 -11.40
N LYS A 120 -35.54 1.46 -11.74
CA LYS A 120 -36.90 1.31 -12.24
C LYS A 120 -37.92 1.84 -11.25
N LEU A 121 -37.78 1.52 -9.97
CA LEU A 121 -38.71 1.97 -8.94
C LEU A 121 -38.63 3.48 -8.71
N ILE A 122 -37.43 4.05 -8.67
CA ILE A 122 -37.22 5.50 -8.55
C ILE A 122 -37.77 6.24 -9.78
N SER A 123 -37.72 5.66 -10.98
CA SER A 123 -38.33 6.26 -12.17
C SER A 123 -39.85 6.48 -12.03
N THR A 124 -40.53 5.69 -11.18
CA THR A 124 -41.98 5.84 -10.91
C THR A 124 -42.31 7.01 -9.98
N LEU A 125 -41.32 7.60 -9.30
CA LEU A 125 -41.51 8.84 -8.52
C LEU A 125 -41.63 10.09 -9.40
N VAL A 126 -41.19 10.00 -10.66
CA VAL A 126 -41.22 11.13 -11.59
C VAL A 126 -42.66 11.42 -11.99
N LYS A 127 -43.14 12.61 -11.63
CA LYS A 127 -44.49 13.10 -11.93
C LYS A 127 -44.39 14.21 -12.98
N PRO A 128 -45.34 14.32 -13.93
CA PRO A 128 -45.43 15.50 -14.78
C PRO A 128 -45.55 16.77 -13.92
N THR A 129 -44.77 17.80 -14.23
CA THR A 129 -44.80 19.10 -13.55
C THR A 129 -44.52 20.21 -14.54
N ASP A 130 -45.19 21.36 -14.39
CA ASP A 130 -44.94 22.53 -15.23
C ASP A 130 -43.73 23.36 -14.77
N THR A 131 -43.36 23.24 -13.48
CA THR A 131 -42.36 24.08 -12.82
C THR A 131 -41.13 23.27 -12.40
N SER A 132 -40.90 23.08 -11.10
CA SER A 132 -39.85 22.21 -10.58
C SER A 132 -40.30 21.54 -9.31
N VAL A 133 -40.01 20.25 -9.16
CA VAL A 133 -40.37 19.47 -7.96
C VAL A 133 -39.13 18.69 -7.50
N ASN A 134 -38.87 18.71 -6.20
CA ASN A 134 -37.84 17.88 -5.58
C ASN A 134 -38.48 16.83 -4.66
N VAL A 135 -38.00 15.60 -4.73
CA VAL A 135 -38.36 14.50 -3.82
C VAL A 135 -37.07 13.92 -3.27
N SER A 136 -36.81 14.13 -1.97
CA SER A 136 -35.65 13.59 -1.27
C SER A 136 -36.05 12.51 -0.27
N PHE A 137 -35.21 11.51 -0.09
CA PHE A 137 -35.43 10.45 0.89
C PHE A 137 -34.12 9.88 1.44
N THR A 138 -34.19 9.38 2.68
CA THR A 138 -33.08 8.77 3.40
C THR A 138 -33.60 7.50 4.05
N LEU A 139 -33.10 6.36 3.59
CA LEU A 139 -33.38 5.03 4.12
C LEU A 139 -32.06 4.44 4.64
N ALA A 140 -32.11 3.37 5.43
CA ALA A 140 -30.91 2.80 6.05
C ALA A 140 -29.82 2.41 5.04
N ALA A 141 -30.22 1.81 3.91
CA ALA A 141 -29.31 1.30 2.89
C ALA A 141 -29.16 2.21 1.65
N ILE A 142 -30.08 3.16 1.44
CA ILE A 142 -30.15 4.00 0.24
C ILE A 142 -30.61 5.41 0.59
N GLU A 143 -29.93 6.40 0.04
CA GLU A 143 -30.33 7.81 0.07
C GLU A 143 -30.53 8.28 -1.36
N GLY A 144 -31.47 9.19 -1.60
CA GLY A 144 -31.65 9.72 -2.94
C GLY A 144 -32.46 11.00 -3.04
N GLN A 145 -32.28 11.67 -4.16
CA GLN A 145 -33.04 12.85 -4.56
C GLN A 145 -33.49 12.70 -6.01
N VAL A 146 -34.76 13.02 -6.28
CA VAL A 146 -35.33 13.10 -7.61
C VAL A 146 -35.76 14.53 -7.87
N PHE A 147 -35.06 15.19 -8.78
CA PHE A 147 -35.35 16.57 -9.17
C PHE A 147 -35.95 16.60 -10.57
N MET A 148 -37.12 17.21 -10.69
CA MET A 148 -37.92 17.28 -11.91
C MET A 148 -38.04 18.73 -12.33
N VAL A 149 -37.90 18.99 -13.63
CA VAL A 149 -38.10 20.32 -14.23
C VAL A 149 -39.08 20.22 -15.40
N GLY A 150 -39.97 21.20 -15.48
CA GLY A 150 -40.96 21.36 -16.53
C GLY A 150 -40.68 22.56 -17.44
N PRO A 151 -41.56 22.80 -18.43
CA PRO A 151 -41.38 23.80 -19.48
C PRO A 151 -41.41 25.25 -18.99
N GLN A 152 -41.99 25.52 -17.82
CA GLN A 152 -42.12 26.87 -17.24
C GLN A 152 -41.12 27.15 -16.12
N VAL A 153 -40.04 26.36 -16.02
CA VAL A 153 -39.02 26.55 -14.98
C VAL A 153 -38.28 27.88 -15.15
N THR A 154 -38.22 28.68 -14.10
CA THR A 154 -37.55 30.01 -14.06
C THR A 154 -36.27 30.03 -13.22
N LEU A 155 -35.74 28.87 -12.83
CA LEU A 155 -34.50 28.81 -12.05
C LEU A 155 -33.29 29.27 -12.88
N ASP A 156 -32.54 30.24 -12.36
CA ASP A 156 -31.27 30.70 -12.95
C ASP A 156 -30.12 29.69 -12.73
N LYS A 157 -30.19 28.90 -11.65
CA LYS A 157 -29.24 27.82 -11.32
C LYS A 157 -29.97 26.63 -10.72
N ILE A 158 -29.54 25.44 -11.10
CA ILE A 158 -30.11 24.18 -10.62
C ILE A 158 -29.54 23.90 -9.23
N PRO A 159 -30.37 23.48 -8.25
CA PRO A 159 -29.86 23.03 -6.97
C PRO A 159 -28.99 21.80 -7.16
N ARG A 160 -27.83 21.80 -6.50
CA ARG A 160 -26.99 20.60 -6.37
C ARG A 160 -27.79 19.51 -5.66
N LEU A 161 -27.71 18.27 -6.14
CA LEU A 161 -28.33 17.14 -5.45
C LEU A 161 -27.30 16.55 -4.49
N ASP A 162 -27.69 16.43 -3.23
CA ASP A 162 -26.80 16.06 -2.13
C ASP A 162 -27.29 14.80 -1.40
N THR A 163 -26.34 14.00 -0.92
CA THR A 163 -26.54 12.92 0.06
C THR A 163 -25.53 13.09 1.19
N THR A 164 -25.58 12.24 2.21
CA THR A 164 -24.67 12.32 3.37
C THR A 164 -23.19 12.29 2.97
N ASN A 165 -22.83 11.48 1.95
CA ASN A 165 -21.44 11.23 1.55
C ASN A 165 -21.13 11.62 0.11
N SER A 166 -22.10 12.17 -0.64
CA SER A 166 -21.86 12.48 -2.04
C SER A 166 -22.77 13.59 -2.56
N SER A 167 -22.44 14.14 -3.71
CA SER A 167 -23.25 15.17 -4.35
C SER A 167 -22.95 15.27 -5.84
N VAL A 168 -23.93 15.75 -6.61
CA VAL A 168 -23.85 15.87 -8.06
C VAL A 168 -24.28 17.26 -8.55
N ASP A 169 -23.53 17.78 -9.51
CA ASP A 169 -23.84 18.99 -10.27
C ASP A 169 -24.08 18.62 -11.74
N ILE A 170 -25.31 18.82 -12.21
CA ILE A 170 -25.79 18.44 -13.54
C ILE A 170 -26.62 19.57 -14.17
N ASP A 171 -26.36 19.87 -15.44
CA ASP A 171 -27.10 20.87 -16.22
C ASP A 171 -28.46 20.35 -16.72
N LEU A 172 -29.36 20.04 -15.78
CA LEU A 172 -30.71 19.56 -16.06
C LEU A 172 -31.56 20.54 -16.88
N ILE A 173 -31.36 21.86 -16.75
CA ILE A 173 -32.07 22.87 -17.55
C ILE A 173 -31.63 22.79 -19.01
N GLY A 174 -30.31 22.68 -19.26
CA GLY A 174 -29.78 22.45 -20.60
C GLY A 174 -30.35 21.18 -21.23
N ILE A 175 -30.42 20.10 -20.46
CA ILE A 175 -31.01 18.81 -20.88
C ILE A 175 -32.50 18.99 -21.19
N ALA A 176 -33.28 19.60 -20.29
CA ALA A 176 -34.71 19.81 -20.47
C ALA A 176 -35.01 20.65 -21.72
N ARG A 177 -34.26 21.72 -21.99
CA ARG A 177 -34.44 22.56 -23.20
C ARG A 177 -34.23 21.79 -24.50
N ASN A 178 -33.34 20.79 -24.48
CA ASN A 178 -33.04 19.95 -25.64
C ASN A 178 -33.95 18.71 -25.73
N ASN A 179 -34.87 18.55 -24.79
CA ASN A 179 -35.84 17.47 -24.74
C ASN A 179 -37.15 17.87 -25.45
N THR A 180 -37.84 16.90 -26.06
CA THR A 180 -39.05 17.15 -26.88
C THR A 180 -40.19 17.81 -26.09
N GLU A 181 -40.36 17.41 -24.82
CA GLU A 181 -41.41 17.90 -23.93
C GLU A 181 -40.98 19.11 -23.09
N ARG A 182 -39.78 19.65 -23.34
CA ARG A 182 -39.13 20.70 -22.53
C ARG A 182 -39.09 20.40 -21.03
N SER A 183 -39.13 19.12 -20.69
CA SER A 183 -39.15 18.60 -19.32
C SER A 183 -38.06 17.57 -19.17
N ALA A 184 -37.46 17.47 -17.99
CA ALA A 184 -36.48 16.44 -17.67
C ALA A 184 -36.53 16.12 -16.17
N ALA A 185 -36.07 14.92 -15.80
CA ALA A 185 -35.88 14.56 -14.41
C ALA A 185 -34.50 13.94 -14.24
N VAL A 186 -33.85 14.22 -13.11
CA VAL A 186 -32.65 13.53 -12.67
C VAL A 186 -32.93 12.81 -11.37
N ALA A 187 -32.52 11.55 -11.29
CA ALA A 187 -32.49 10.79 -10.06
C ALA A 187 -31.04 10.58 -9.64
N PHE A 188 -30.72 10.97 -8.41
CA PHE A 188 -29.42 10.74 -7.78
C PHE A 188 -29.62 9.84 -6.57
N MET A 189 -28.85 8.76 -6.50
CA MET A 189 -28.92 7.74 -5.44
C MET A 189 -27.53 7.46 -4.89
N SER A 190 -27.43 7.26 -3.58
CA SER A 190 -26.23 6.78 -2.88
C SER A 190 -26.58 5.50 -2.13
N TYR A 191 -25.83 4.43 -2.39
CA TYR A 191 -26.03 3.11 -1.80
C TYR A 191 -24.94 2.83 -0.76
N ASN A 192 -25.36 2.55 0.48
CA ASN A 192 -24.43 2.34 1.58
C ASN A 192 -23.83 0.92 1.60
N MET A 193 -24.58 -0.09 1.12
CA MET A 193 -24.19 -1.50 1.23
C MET A 193 -23.56 -2.09 -0.04
N MET A 194 -23.56 -1.32 -1.12
CA MET A 194 -23.28 -1.86 -2.46
C MET A 194 -21.81 -2.20 -2.69
N GLU A 195 -20.91 -1.70 -1.84
CA GLU A 195 -19.47 -2.06 -1.86
C GLU A 195 -19.23 -3.56 -1.62
N ASN A 196 -20.18 -4.25 -0.96
CA ASN A 196 -20.06 -5.67 -0.67
C ASN A 196 -20.51 -6.56 -1.85
N LEU A 197 -21.43 -6.07 -2.67
CA LEU A 197 -21.90 -6.74 -3.88
C LEU A 197 -21.01 -6.40 -5.09
N LEU A 198 -20.66 -5.13 -5.23
CA LEU A 198 -19.84 -4.58 -6.31
C LEU A 198 -18.42 -4.32 -5.81
N LYS A 199 -17.73 -5.41 -5.46
CA LYS A 199 -16.39 -5.36 -4.84
C LYS A 199 -15.38 -4.54 -5.66
N PRO A 200 -14.42 -3.86 -5.01
CA PRO A 200 -13.35 -3.15 -5.71
C PRO A 200 -12.45 -4.09 -6.53
N ASP A 201 -12.47 -5.40 -6.26
CA ASP A 201 -11.68 -6.41 -6.98
C ASP A 201 -12.00 -6.50 -8.47
N PHE A 202 -13.24 -6.16 -8.86
CA PHE A 202 -13.69 -6.09 -10.25
C PHE A 202 -13.04 -4.96 -11.06
N PHE A 203 -12.15 -4.15 -10.46
CA PHE A 203 -11.40 -3.13 -11.16
C PHE A 203 -10.09 -3.68 -11.76
N ASN A 204 -10.03 -3.86 -13.08
CA ASN A 204 -8.95 -4.58 -13.76
C ASN A 204 -7.81 -3.68 -14.28
N LYS A 205 -7.21 -2.85 -13.42
CA LYS A 205 -6.10 -1.95 -13.82
C LYS A 205 -4.71 -2.49 -13.46
N SER A 206 -4.59 -3.30 -12.39
CA SER A 206 -3.35 -3.97 -11.97
C SER A 206 -3.61 -5.10 -10.97
N ASN A 207 -2.94 -6.25 -11.13
CA ASN A 207 -3.08 -7.42 -10.25
C ASN A 207 -2.25 -7.33 -8.95
N ASP A 208 -1.25 -6.45 -8.90
CA ASP A 208 -0.30 -6.35 -7.78
C ASP A 208 -0.57 -5.16 -6.82
N THR A 209 -1.80 -4.64 -6.87
CA THR A 209 -2.24 -3.50 -6.05
C THR A 209 -3.40 -3.90 -5.17
N ILE A 210 -3.41 -3.42 -3.93
CA ILE A 210 -4.59 -3.49 -3.06
C ILE A 210 -5.60 -2.47 -3.57
N LYS A 211 -6.84 -2.92 -3.80
CA LYS A 211 -7.94 -2.10 -4.31
C LYS A 211 -8.88 -1.81 -3.16
N THR A 212 -9.08 -0.53 -2.86
CA THR A 212 -9.87 -0.09 -1.72
C THR A 212 -11.02 0.78 -2.21
N MET A 213 -12.24 0.46 -1.79
CA MET A 213 -13.41 1.29 -2.05
C MET A 213 -13.35 2.54 -1.15
N MET A 214 -13.24 3.73 -1.75
CA MET A 214 -13.07 5.00 -1.01
C MET A 214 -14.35 5.83 -0.89
N SER A 215 -15.41 5.48 -1.61
CA SER A 215 -16.71 6.13 -1.52
C SER A 215 -17.84 5.10 -1.43
N THR A 216 -19.03 5.57 -1.06
CA THR A 216 -20.26 4.83 -1.36
C THR A 216 -20.43 4.70 -2.88
N VAL A 217 -21.17 3.69 -3.30
CA VAL A 217 -21.58 3.56 -4.71
C VAL A 217 -22.71 4.54 -4.94
N ILE A 218 -22.63 5.35 -5.99
CA ILE A 218 -23.65 6.33 -6.36
C ILE A 218 -24.23 5.98 -7.73
N SER A 219 -25.46 6.37 -8.01
CA SER A 219 -26.06 6.26 -9.35
C SER A 219 -26.77 7.55 -9.71
N ALA A 220 -26.56 8.00 -10.93
CA ALA A 220 -27.22 9.17 -11.49
C ALA A 220 -27.87 8.78 -12.81
N THR A 221 -29.17 9.02 -12.97
CA THR A 221 -29.95 8.65 -14.16
C THR A 221 -30.93 9.74 -14.55
N LEU A 222 -31.36 9.74 -15.82
CA LEU A 222 -32.37 10.68 -16.35
C LEU A 222 -33.69 9.95 -16.61
N PRO A 223 -34.47 9.63 -15.56
CA PRO A 223 -35.73 8.92 -15.73
C PRO A 223 -36.71 9.73 -16.58
N LYS A 224 -37.48 9.04 -17.42
CA LYS A 224 -38.53 9.61 -18.30
C LYS A 224 -38.06 10.79 -19.16
N THR A 225 -36.79 10.82 -19.54
CA THR A 225 -36.22 11.83 -20.44
C THR A 225 -35.80 11.15 -21.75
N THR A 226 -36.28 11.62 -22.90
CA THR A 226 -36.02 10.97 -24.20
C THR A 226 -34.63 11.30 -24.73
N ASN A 227 -34.17 12.55 -24.55
CA ASN A 227 -32.82 12.96 -24.90
C ASN A 227 -31.90 12.93 -23.67
N THR A 228 -31.07 11.88 -23.57
CA THR A 228 -30.13 11.67 -22.46
C THR A 228 -28.74 12.24 -22.72
N LYS A 229 -28.53 12.93 -23.85
CA LYS A 229 -27.22 13.46 -24.22
C LYS A 229 -26.83 14.64 -23.32
N LEU A 230 -25.71 14.51 -22.63
CA LEU A 230 -25.13 15.56 -21.81
C LEU A 230 -24.49 16.64 -22.70
N THR A 231 -24.75 17.91 -22.39
CA THR A 231 -24.10 19.07 -23.03
C THR A 231 -22.76 19.42 -22.40
N LYS A 232 -22.59 19.08 -21.12
CA LYS A 232 -21.37 19.24 -20.33
C LYS A 232 -21.14 17.98 -19.49
N PRO A 233 -19.89 17.64 -19.17
CA PRO A 233 -19.59 16.59 -18.20
C PRO A 233 -20.28 16.86 -16.85
N VAL A 234 -20.69 15.80 -16.18
CA VAL A 234 -21.33 15.85 -14.86
C VAL A 234 -20.26 15.71 -13.79
N ASN A 235 -20.32 16.58 -12.79
CA ASN A 235 -19.35 16.61 -11.70
C ASN A 235 -19.95 15.99 -10.44
N PHE A 236 -19.26 14.99 -9.90
CA PHE A 236 -19.63 14.35 -8.64
C PHE A 236 -18.58 14.68 -7.58
N THR A 237 -19.00 15.00 -6.36
CA THR A 237 -18.10 15.06 -5.20
C THR A 237 -18.40 13.89 -4.29
N LEU A 238 -17.38 13.09 -4.00
CA LEU A 238 -17.45 11.89 -3.19
C LEU A 238 -16.63 12.09 -1.92
N LYS A 239 -17.26 11.94 -0.76
CA LYS A 239 -16.59 11.95 0.54
C LYS A 239 -15.88 10.62 0.77
N HIS A 240 -14.67 10.69 1.31
CA HIS A 240 -13.88 9.52 1.64
C HIS A 240 -14.49 8.82 2.85
N ILE A 241 -14.89 7.54 2.68
CA ILE A 241 -15.42 6.69 3.75
C ILE A 241 -14.32 5.93 4.51
N ARG A 242 -13.07 6.03 4.04
CA ARG A 242 -11.87 5.40 4.61
C ARG A 242 -10.73 6.42 4.65
N GLU A 243 -9.68 6.11 5.40
CA GLU A 243 -8.48 6.95 5.46
C GLU A 243 -7.79 7.04 4.09
N PHE A 244 -7.40 8.26 3.73
CA PHE A 244 -6.74 8.53 2.46
C PHE A 244 -5.24 8.23 2.54
N ASP A 245 -4.78 7.26 1.75
CA ASP A 245 -3.34 6.97 1.60
C ASP A 245 -2.75 7.90 0.51
N PRO A 246 -1.81 8.79 0.85
CA PRO A 246 -1.17 9.68 -0.12
C PRO A 246 -0.35 8.94 -1.18
N ASN A 247 0.00 7.67 -0.98
CA ASN A 247 0.69 6.83 -1.97
C ASN A 247 -0.28 6.08 -2.90
N GLY A 248 -1.58 6.14 -2.60
CA GLY A 248 -2.62 5.51 -3.38
C GLY A 248 -2.98 6.33 -4.62
N SER A 249 -3.16 5.65 -5.75
CA SER A 249 -3.75 6.26 -6.95
C SER A 249 -5.27 6.16 -6.87
N LEU A 250 -5.96 7.30 -6.88
CA LEU A 250 -7.42 7.36 -6.99
C LEU A 250 -7.88 7.24 -8.43
N SER A 251 -8.96 6.49 -8.67
CA SER A 251 -9.64 6.39 -9.97
C SER A 251 -11.15 6.53 -9.76
N CYS A 252 -11.75 7.48 -10.47
CA CYS A 252 -13.20 7.55 -10.62
C CYS A 252 -13.62 6.47 -11.62
N VAL A 253 -14.50 5.57 -11.20
CA VAL A 253 -14.92 4.42 -12.01
C VAL A 253 -16.43 4.39 -12.16
N TYR A 254 -16.91 3.81 -13.25
CA TYR A 254 -18.30 3.44 -13.44
C TYR A 254 -18.44 1.93 -13.57
N TRP A 255 -19.62 1.42 -13.21
CA TRP A 255 -19.93 0.00 -13.25
C TRP A 255 -20.43 -0.41 -14.63
N ASN A 256 -19.75 -1.37 -15.28
CA ASN A 256 -20.13 -1.94 -16.57
C ASN A 256 -20.52 -3.41 -16.44
N ILE A 257 -21.64 -3.70 -15.77
CA ILE A 257 -22.24 -5.04 -15.58
C ILE A 257 -21.36 -6.02 -14.77
N ASN A 258 -20.10 -6.23 -15.10
CA ASN A 258 -19.20 -7.18 -14.47
C ASN A 258 -17.89 -6.55 -13.98
N GLU A 259 -17.57 -5.34 -14.41
CA GLU A 259 -16.29 -4.69 -14.09
C GLU A 259 -16.43 -3.18 -13.81
N TRP A 260 -15.49 -2.65 -13.04
CA TRP A 260 -15.31 -1.21 -12.84
C TRP A 260 -14.40 -0.65 -13.95
N ILE A 261 -14.81 0.42 -14.62
CA ILE A 261 -14.08 1.01 -15.76
C ILE A 261 -13.89 2.52 -15.53
N VAL A 262 -12.77 3.09 -15.97
CA VAL A 262 -12.46 4.54 -15.89
C VAL A 262 -12.98 5.31 -17.10
N ASP A 263 -13.52 4.64 -18.12
CA ASP A 263 -13.79 5.25 -19.44
C ASP A 263 -14.83 6.38 -19.35
N GLY A 264 -14.50 7.52 -19.96
CA GLY A 264 -15.29 8.74 -19.87
C GLY A 264 -15.35 9.42 -18.49
N CYS A 265 -14.52 9.01 -17.52
CA CYS A 265 -14.44 9.60 -16.18
C CYS A 265 -13.01 10.03 -15.80
N SER A 266 -12.87 11.15 -15.11
CA SER A 266 -11.56 11.64 -14.63
C SER A 266 -11.65 12.27 -13.24
N VAL A 267 -10.55 12.19 -12.48
CA VAL A 267 -10.39 12.90 -11.21
C VAL A 267 -10.00 14.34 -11.51
N LEU A 268 -10.82 15.31 -11.11
CA LEU A 268 -10.50 16.73 -11.25
C LEU A 268 -9.67 17.27 -10.09
N LYS A 269 -10.08 16.91 -8.86
CA LYS A 269 -9.46 17.39 -7.63
C LYS A 269 -9.65 16.38 -6.52
N SER A 270 -8.64 16.17 -5.71
CA SER A 270 -8.73 15.34 -4.51
C SER A 270 -8.09 16.07 -3.32
N ASN A 271 -8.66 15.88 -2.14
CA ASN A 271 -8.09 16.29 -0.85
C ASN A 271 -8.19 15.11 0.14
N SER A 272 -7.77 15.29 1.39
CA SER A 272 -7.78 14.20 2.39
C SER A 272 -9.17 13.62 2.70
N SER A 273 -10.24 14.37 2.42
CA SER A 273 -11.61 14.06 2.85
C SER A 273 -12.60 13.84 1.71
N HIS A 274 -12.34 14.35 0.51
CA HIS A 274 -13.25 14.35 -0.63
C HIS A 274 -12.49 14.33 -1.95
N THR A 275 -13.09 13.70 -2.96
CA THR A 275 -12.62 13.71 -4.34
C THR A 275 -13.74 14.16 -5.29
N VAL A 276 -13.37 14.99 -6.25
CA VAL A 276 -14.25 15.50 -7.32
C VAL A 276 -13.93 14.75 -8.61
N CYS A 277 -14.94 14.08 -9.15
CA CYS A 277 -14.91 13.34 -10.42
C CYS A 277 -15.70 14.09 -11.49
N SER A 278 -15.23 14.06 -12.74
CA SER A 278 -15.95 14.55 -13.92
C SER A 278 -16.17 13.41 -14.89
N CYS A 279 -17.42 13.14 -15.26
CA CYS A 279 -17.77 12.07 -16.20
C CYS A 279 -18.63 12.57 -17.36
N GLU A 280 -18.46 11.96 -18.53
CA GLU A 280 -19.15 12.31 -19.78
C GLU A 280 -20.48 11.58 -20.00
N HIS A 281 -20.85 10.68 -19.09
CA HIS A 281 -22.08 9.90 -19.12
C HIS A 281 -22.70 9.80 -17.73
N LEU A 282 -23.92 9.26 -17.69
CA LEU A 282 -24.66 8.96 -16.47
C LEU A 282 -24.73 7.46 -16.29
N SER A 283 -24.38 6.98 -15.09
CA SER A 283 -24.25 5.58 -14.76
C SER A 283 -24.21 5.40 -13.24
N THR A 284 -23.79 4.22 -12.80
CA THR A 284 -23.41 3.92 -11.42
C THR A 284 -21.90 4.12 -11.24
N PHE A 285 -21.50 4.99 -10.32
CA PHE A 285 -20.11 5.39 -10.09
C PHE A 285 -19.62 5.06 -8.70
N ALA A 286 -18.31 4.97 -8.57
CA ALA A 286 -17.62 4.83 -7.29
C ALA A 286 -16.17 5.35 -7.37
N LEU A 287 -15.53 5.58 -6.23
CA LEU A 287 -14.14 6.00 -6.13
C LEU A 287 -13.27 4.85 -5.61
N ILE A 288 -12.36 4.32 -6.43
CA ILE A 288 -11.44 3.25 -6.03
C ILE A 288 -10.03 3.81 -5.86
N MET A 289 -9.39 3.48 -4.75
CA MET A 289 -7.96 3.71 -4.52
C MET A 289 -7.18 2.43 -4.78
N GLN A 290 -6.07 2.56 -5.48
CA GLN A 290 -5.10 1.48 -5.66
C GLN A 290 -3.81 1.84 -4.93
N THR A 291 -3.42 1.02 -3.96
CA THR A 291 -2.15 1.13 -3.25
C THR A 291 -1.24 -0.04 -3.64
N SER A 292 0.07 0.20 -3.71
CA SER A 292 1.04 -0.88 -3.87
C SER A 292 0.91 -1.86 -2.72
N ARG A 293 0.96 -3.17 -3.00
CA ARG A 293 0.99 -4.19 -1.96
C ARG A 293 2.30 -4.02 -1.18
N GLN A 294 2.26 -3.30 -0.06
CA GLN A 294 3.37 -3.29 0.89
C GLN A 294 3.54 -4.76 1.31
N SER A 295 4.70 -5.36 1.02
CA SER A 295 4.98 -6.74 1.42
C SER A 295 4.74 -6.85 2.92
N GLU A 296 3.71 -7.60 3.31
CA GLU A 296 3.54 -8.02 4.69
C GLU A 296 4.85 -8.61 5.19
N SER A 297 5.18 -8.25 6.42
CA SER A 297 6.46 -8.33 7.14
C SER A 297 7.00 -9.75 7.42
N ASP A 298 6.78 -10.71 6.52
CA ASP A 298 7.20 -12.11 6.65
C ASP A 298 8.13 -12.56 5.51
N SER A 299 8.96 -11.67 4.97
CA SER A 299 10.03 -12.11 4.07
C SER A 299 11.14 -12.78 4.90
N PRO A 300 11.50 -14.05 4.64
CA PRO A 300 12.63 -14.72 5.32
C PRO A 300 13.95 -13.96 5.13
N LEU A 301 14.04 -13.12 4.08
CA LEU A 301 15.19 -12.26 3.83
C LEU A 301 15.30 -11.10 4.83
N ASP A 302 14.18 -10.54 5.31
CA ASP A 302 14.17 -9.44 6.27
C ASP A 302 14.55 -9.95 7.67
N LEU A 303 14.04 -11.12 8.05
CA LEU A 303 14.48 -11.80 9.28
C LEU A 303 15.98 -12.14 9.22
N LEU A 304 16.45 -12.65 8.07
CA LEU A 304 17.87 -12.92 7.86
C LEU A 304 18.71 -11.64 7.98
N ASN A 305 18.27 -10.54 7.36
CA ASN A 305 18.93 -9.23 7.45
C ASN A 305 19.04 -8.75 8.90
N LEU A 306 17.92 -8.77 9.63
CA LEU A 306 17.85 -8.36 11.03
C LEU A 306 18.83 -9.16 11.89
N VAL A 307 18.82 -10.50 11.78
CA VAL A 307 19.71 -11.37 12.56
C VAL A 307 21.17 -11.14 12.19
N CYS A 308 21.50 -11.16 10.90
CA CYS A 308 22.88 -11.04 10.43
C CYS A 308 23.49 -9.67 10.79
N VAL A 309 22.76 -8.56 10.57
CA VAL A 309 23.23 -7.22 10.91
C VAL A 309 23.36 -7.07 12.42
N SER A 310 22.42 -7.57 13.22
CA SER A 310 22.50 -7.52 14.69
C SER A 310 23.75 -8.22 15.21
N VAL A 311 24.07 -9.41 14.70
CA VAL A 311 25.32 -10.12 15.04
C VAL A 311 26.55 -9.30 14.67
N GLY A 312 26.56 -8.69 13.47
CA GLY A 312 27.62 -7.80 13.03
C GLY A 312 27.87 -6.62 13.97
N LEU A 313 26.79 -5.95 14.40
CA LEU A 313 26.83 -4.82 15.35
C LEU A 313 27.44 -5.22 16.70
N VAL A 314 27.10 -6.41 17.21
CA VAL A 314 27.68 -6.95 18.44
C VAL A 314 29.20 -7.10 18.29
N PHE A 315 29.68 -7.67 17.19
CA PHE A 315 31.12 -7.82 16.97
C PHE A 315 31.86 -6.51 16.74
N PHE A 316 31.25 -5.52 16.08
CA PHE A 316 31.81 -4.16 16.02
C PHE A 316 31.97 -3.55 17.42
N THR A 317 30.95 -3.70 18.27
CA THR A 317 30.97 -3.20 19.65
C THR A 317 32.03 -3.91 20.48
N LEU A 318 32.13 -5.24 20.37
CA LEU A 318 33.18 -6.01 21.03
C LEU A 318 34.58 -5.60 20.57
N ALA A 319 34.79 -5.40 19.27
CA ALA A 319 36.08 -4.94 18.74
C ALA A 319 36.47 -3.55 19.30
N LEU A 320 35.53 -2.61 19.34
CA LEU A 320 35.75 -1.28 19.93
C LEU A 320 36.04 -1.37 21.43
N LEU A 321 35.30 -2.21 22.17
CA LEU A 321 35.54 -2.46 23.58
C LEU A 321 36.95 -3.05 23.80
N THR A 322 37.38 -4.01 22.97
CA THR A 322 38.74 -4.54 23.01
C THR A 322 39.78 -3.45 22.80
N PHE A 323 39.60 -2.61 21.76
CA PHE A 323 40.54 -1.53 21.47
C PHE A 323 40.58 -0.48 22.58
N ALA A 324 39.46 -0.26 23.28
CA ALA A 324 39.38 0.65 24.42
C ALA A 324 40.01 0.05 25.69
N LEU A 325 39.78 -1.23 25.98
CA LEU A 325 40.26 -1.90 27.20
C LEU A 325 41.74 -2.27 27.12
N CYS A 326 42.22 -2.72 25.97
CA CYS A 326 43.63 -3.08 25.75
C CYS A 326 44.51 -1.84 25.50
N GLN A 327 44.25 -0.73 26.21
CA GLN A 327 44.84 0.60 25.99
C GLN A 327 46.29 0.55 25.51
N TRP A 328 46.50 1.17 24.36
CA TRP A 328 47.60 0.86 23.47
C TRP A 328 48.85 1.70 23.78
N SER A 329 49.99 1.01 23.89
CA SER A 329 51.30 1.50 23.42
C SER A 329 51.12 2.16 22.04
N PRO A 330 51.23 3.48 21.90
CA PRO A 330 50.67 4.24 20.77
C PRO A 330 51.20 3.74 19.43
N GLY A 331 50.38 2.91 18.78
CA GLY A 331 50.59 2.49 17.42
C GLY A 331 49.68 3.26 16.49
N VAL A 332 50.22 3.82 15.41
CA VAL A 332 49.43 4.62 14.46
C VAL A 332 48.44 3.76 13.64
N ASN A 333 48.48 2.41 13.78
CA ASN A 333 47.82 1.46 12.88
C ASN A 333 46.38 1.03 13.25
N ASN A 334 45.86 1.32 14.45
CA ASN A 334 44.47 0.98 14.84
C ASN A 334 43.57 2.21 14.75
N VAL A 335 44.09 3.40 14.48
CA VAL A 335 43.27 4.60 14.29
C VAL A 335 42.32 4.41 13.11
N ALA A 336 42.83 3.95 11.95
CA ALA A 336 41.99 3.64 10.81
C ALA A 336 40.93 2.57 11.15
N ARG A 337 41.34 1.47 11.79
CA ARG A 337 40.45 0.37 12.19
C ARG A 337 39.34 0.80 13.15
N ILE A 338 39.68 1.60 14.16
CA ILE A 338 38.71 2.15 15.12
C ILE A 338 37.68 3.01 14.38
N ASN A 339 38.14 3.88 13.47
CA ASN A 339 37.23 4.73 12.70
C ASN A 339 36.39 3.95 11.67
N ILE A 340 36.90 2.86 11.09
CA ILE A 340 36.10 1.90 10.30
C ILE A 340 34.99 1.33 11.17
N CYS A 341 35.33 0.80 12.35
CA CYS A 341 34.34 0.23 13.28
C CYS A 341 33.29 1.26 13.70
N ILE A 342 33.69 2.47 14.09
CA ILE A 342 32.76 3.53 14.50
C ILE A 342 31.84 3.92 13.34
N SER A 343 32.39 4.18 12.16
CA SER A 343 31.61 4.63 10.99
C SER A 343 30.59 3.56 10.58
N LEU A 344 30.99 2.30 10.47
CA LEU A 344 30.12 1.21 10.06
C LEU A 344 29.13 0.79 11.15
N LEU A 345 29.52 0.80 12.42
CA LEU A 345 28.61 0.55 13.54
C LEU A 345 27.47 1.58 13.51
N LEU A 346 27.80 2.87 13.44
CA LEU A 346 26.81 3.95 13.39
C LEU A 346 25.97 3.87 12.10
N ALA A 347 26.57 3.59 10.94
CA ALA A 347 25.86 3.46 9.68
C ALA A 347 24.83 2.33 9.71
N HIS A 348 25.25 1.12 10.09
CA HIS A 348 24.37 -0.04 10.14
C HIS A 348 23.31 0.07 11.24
N LEU A 349 23.66 0.61 12.42
CA LEU A 349 22.70 0.84 13.49
C LEU A 349 21.63 1.87 13.06
N LEU A 350 22.07 2.99 12.50
CA LEU A 350 21.15 4.03 12.02
C LEU A 350 20.27 3.49 10.89
N PHE A 351 20.83 2.72 9.96
CA PHE A 351 20.07 2.11 8.87
C PHE A 351 19.02 1.13 9.41
N LEU A 352 19.40 0.25 10.34
CA LEU A 352 18.49 -0.73 10.95
C LEU A 352 17.35 -0.05 11.72
N LEU A 353 17.67 0.96 12.54
CA LEU A 353 16.67 1.74 13.26
C LEU A 353 15.74 2.50 12.31
N THR A 354 16.28 3.05 11.21
CA THR A 354 15.50 3.76 10.20
C THR A 354 14.49 2.81 9.53
N GLN A 355 14.90 1.59 9.19
CA GLN A 355 13.98 0.59 8.62
C GLN A 355 12.93 0.13 9.64
N GLN A 356 13.34 -0.13 10.90
CA GLN A 356 12.43 -0.58 11.95
C GLN A 356 11.36 0.45 12.31
N PHE A 357 11.71 1.74 12.29
CA PHE A 357 10.80 2.85 12.64
C PHE A 357 10.36 3.67 11.41
N LEU A 358 10.41 3.08 10.22
CA LEU A 358 10.19 3.79 8.96
C LEU A 358 8.80 4.45 8.89
N SER A 359 7.76 3.76 9.36
CA SER A 359 6.38 4.28 9.38
C SER A 359 6.21 5.55 10.23
N LEU A 360 7.03 5.68 11.29
CA LEU A 360 7.04 6.86 12.18
C LEU A 360 7.91 8.00 11.61
N ILE A 361 9.02 7.66 10.98
CA ILE A 361 10.02 8.64 10.49
C ILE A 361 9.59 9.27 9.17
N ARG A 362 9.00 8.48 8.26
CA ARG A 362 8.59 8.91 6.92
C ARG A 362 7.70 10.16 6.88
N PRO A 363 6.67 10.34 7.73
CA PRO A 363 5.86 11.57 7.70
C PRO A 363 6.67 12.83 8.06
N LEU A 364 7.78 12.70 8.80
CA LEU A 364 8.68 13.80 9.11
C LEU A 364 9.74 13.94 8.01
N GLN A 365 9.37 14.59 6.91
CA GLN A 365 10.22 14.77 5.73
C GLN A 365 11.63 15.30 6.06
N VAL A 366 11.73 16.29 6.95
CA VAL A 366 13.02 16.88 7.36
C VAL A 366 13.88 15.86 8.12
N LEU A 367 13.28 15.07 9.02
CA LEU A 367 14.00 14.06 9.78
C LEU A 367 14.52 12.96 8.86
N CYS A 368 13.68 12.49 7.94
CA CYS A 368 14.04 11.49 6.92
C CYS A 368 15.20 11.99 6.03
N ALA A 369 15.18 13.26 5.61
CA ALA A 369 16.27 13.85 4.84
C ALA A 369 17.59 13.96 5.64
N VAL A 370 17.52 14.38 6.91
CA VAL A 370 18.70 14.45 7.80
C VAL A 370 19.31 13.07 8.04
N ILE A 371 18.47 12.06 8.33
CA ILE A 371 18.91 10.67 8.49
C ILE A 371 19.57 10.17 7.20
N SER A 372 18.97 10.43 6.04
CA SER A 372 19.54 10.05 4.75
C SER A 372 20.90 10.71 4.50
N GLY A 373 21.07 11.99 4.87
CA GLY A 373 22.34 12.70 4.78
C GLY A 373 23.41 12.14 5.72
N LEU A 374 23.02 11.84 6.97
CA LEU A 374 23.91 11.22 7.95
C LEU A 374 24.35 9.82 7.53
N LEU A 375 23.43 9.03 6.99
CA LEU A 375 23.70 7.72 6.44
C LEU A 375 24.67 7.78 5.24
N HIS A 376 24.44 8.72 4.31
CA HIS A 376 25.36 8.98 3.19
C HIS A 376 26.78 9.25 3.70
N PHE A 377 26.90 10.16 4.68
CA PHE A 377 28.18 10.50 5.30
C PHE A 377 28.85 9.30 5.98
N LEU A 378 28.12 8.55 6.80
CA LEU A 378 28.69 7.45 7.60
C LEU A 378 29.19 6.29 6.72
N PHE A 379 28.42 5.88 5.70
CA PHE A 379 28.86 4.84 4.77
C PHE A 379 30.06 5.31 3.95
N LEU A 380 30.01 6.52 3.39
CA LEU A 380 31.11 7.06 2.60
C LEU A 380 32.40 7.22 3.44
N SER A 381 32.27 7.70 4.68
CA SER A 381 33.36 7.72 5.67
C SER A 381 33.93 6.32 5.89
N GLY A 382 33.09 5.30 6.04
CA GLY A 382 33.50 3.91 6.13
C GLY A 382 34.39 3.49 4.94
N PHE A 383 34.01 3.84 3.71
CA PHE A 383 34.83 3.57 2.52
C PHE A 383 36.16 4.32 2.51
N VAL A 384 36.17 5.60 2.86
CA VAL A 384 37.43 6.38 2.94
C VAL A 384 38.37 5.76 3.98
N TRP A 385 37.85 5.35 5.14
CA TRP A 385 38.66 4.68 6.16
C TRP A 385 39.14 3.28 5.73
N MET A 386 38.33 2.51 4.99
CA MET A 386 38.77 1.27 4.36
C MET A 386 39.92 1.50 3.38
N PHE A 387 39.89 2.60 2.62
CA PHE A 387 41.00 2.99 1.74
C PHE A 387 42.26 3.35 2.52
N ILE A 388 42.13 4.16 3.57
CA ILE A 388 43.26 4.51 4.44
C ILE A 388 43.88 3.25 5.06
N GLU A 389 43.07 2.31 5.53
CA GLU A 389 43.56 1.02 6.03
C GLU A 389 44.29 0.23 4.94
N ALA A 390 43.78 0.19 3.70
CA ALA A 390 44.47 -0.47 2.59
C ALA A 390 45.86 0.11 2.34
N VAL A 391 45.98 1.45 2.36
CA VAL A 391 47.27 2.15 2.20
C VAL A 391 48.21 1.86 3.38
N LEU A 392 47.72 1.95 4.62
CA LEU A 392 48.50 1.67 5.82
C LEU A 392 49.01 0.21 5.84
N LEU A 393 48.16 -0.74 5.47
CA LEU A 393 48.53 -2.15 5.35
C LEU A 393 49.57 -2.38 4.24
N PHE A 394 49.41 -1.72 3.08
CA PHE A 394 50.39 -1.80 2.00
C PHE A 394 51.77 -1.28 2.44
N ILE A 395 51.82 -0.12 3.10
CA ILE A 395 53.07 0.45 3.65
C ILE A 395 53.66 -0.50 4.69
N CYS A 396 52.84 -1.04 5.59
CA CYS A 396 53.28 -2.01 6.61
C CYS A 396 53.94 -3.25 5.99
N VAL A 397 53.30 -3.87 4.99
CA VAL A 397 53.82 -5.07 4.32
C VAL A 397 55.09 -4.76 3.51
N LYS A 398 55.14 -3.61 2.83
CA LYS A 398 56.34 -3.20 2.09
C LYS A 398 57.53 -2.96 3.02
N ASN A 399 57.31 -2.31 4.15
CA ASN A 399 58.35 -2.08 5.17
C ASN A 399 58.84 -3.40 5.78
N LEU A 400 57.97 -4.39 5.97
CA LEU A 400 58.38 -5.73 6.41
C LEU A 400 59.23 -6.47 5.36
N SER A 401 58.97 -6.24 4.07
CA SER A 401 59.73 -6.84 2.97
C SER A 401 61.10 -6.20 2.75
N GLN A 402 61.29 -4.93 3.14
CA GLN A 402 62.53 -4.18 2.95
C GLN A 402 63.29 -4.08 4.28
N ILE A 403 64.32 -4.92 4.47
CA ILE A 403 65.12 -5.14 5.71
C ILE A 403 65.83 -3.86 6.26
N SER A 404 65.63 -2.67 5.69
CA SER A 404 66.25 -1.46 6.22
C SER A 404 65.48 -0.88 7.41
N SER A 405 66.07 -1.01 8.60
CA SER A 405 65.83 -0.17 9.77
C SER A 405 65.82 1.31 9.37
N ARG A 406 64.63 1.88 9.14
CA ARG A 406 64.45 3.33 9.04
C ARG A 406 63.11 3.74 9.61
N LYS A 407 63.23 4.70 10.53
CA LYS A 407 62.23 5.44 11.29
C LYS A 407 60.80 5.36 10.76
N ARG A 408 59.92 5.06 11.72
CA ARG A 408 58.47 5.24 11.74
C ARG A 408 58.08 6.71 11.52
N GLU A 409 58.36 7.27 10.35
CA GLU A 409 57.74 8.52 9.88
C GLU A 409 56.37 8.17 9.31
N VAL A 410 55.51 7.70 10.20
CA VAL A 410 54.10 7.47 9.86
C VAL A 410 53.45 8.84 9.88
N LEU A 411 52.81 9.21 8.77
CA LEU A 411 51.92 10.36 8.63
C LEU A 411 51.20 10.64 9.96
N SER A 412 51.33 11.87 10.45
CA SER A 412 50.73 12.32 11.71
C SER A 412 49.28 11.81 11.82
N SER A 413 48.98 11.05 12.87
CA SER A 413 47.67 10.44 13.14
C SER A 413 46.52 11.47 13.04
N GLY A 414 46.76 12.70 13.49
CA GLY A 414 45.78 13.80 13.40
C GLY A 414 45.48 14.22 11.96
N PHE A 415 46.48 14.25 11.07
CA PHE A 415 46.29 14.60 9.66
C PHE A 415 45.49 13.53 8.90
N LEU A 416 45.71 12.25 9.22
CA LEU A 416 44.93 11.14 8.67
C LEU A 416 43.46 11.19 9.12
N CYS A 417 43.18 11.54 10.38
CA CYS A 417 41.81 11.73 10.87
C CYS A 417 41.08 12.86 10.17
N VAL A 418 41.75 13.98 9.91
CA VAL A 418 41.16 15.10 9.17
C VAL A 418 40.82 14.65 7.75
N ILE A 419 41.72 13.96 7.05
CA ILE A 419 41.47 13.48 5.68
C ILE A 419 40.32 12.47 5.63
N GLY A 420 40.27 11.52 6.58
CA GLY A 420 39.30 10.42 6.58
C GLY A 420 37.83 10.87 6.56
N TYR A 421 37.51 11.89 7.35
CA TYR A 421 36.16 12.44 7.41
C TYR A 421 35.93 13.62 6.45
N LEU A 422 36.96 14.41 6.15
CA LEU A 422 36.84 15.59 5.29
C LEU A 422 36.39 15.23 3.87
N VAL A 423 36.92 14.14 3.30
CA VAL A 423 36.53 13.70 1.95
C VAL A 423 35.04 13.37 1.91
N ALA A 424 34.55 12.57 2.86
CA ALA A 424 33.14 12.21 2.94
C ALA A 424 32.25 13.43 3.19
N LEU A 425 32.68 14.35 4.06
CA LEU A 425 31.97 15.58 4.37
C LEU A 425 31.82 16.48 3.14
N VAL A 426 32.90 16.70 2.38
CA VAL A 426 32.88 17.53 1.16
C VAL A 426 31.90 16.96 0.15
N VAL A 427 31.91 15.65 -0.09
CA VAL A 427 30.97 15.00 -1.02
C VAL A 427 29.52 15.20 -0.59
N VAL A 428 29.22 15.00 0.69
CA VAL A 428 27.84 15.17 1.22
C VAL A 428 27.41 16.63 1.16
N CYS A 429 28.27 17.57 1.57
CA CYS A 429 27.97 19.01 1.51
C CYS A 429 27.70 19.49 0.08
N VAL A 430 28.51 19.06 -0.89
CA VAL A 430 28.29 19.36 -2.32
C VAL A 430 26.98 18.74 -2.80
N SER A 431 26.69 17.50 -2.40
CA SER A 431 25.45 16.81 -2.78
C SER A 431 24.20 17.51 -2.24
N VAL A 432 24.22 17.95 -0.98
CA VAL A 432 23.15 18.73 -0.35
C VAL A 432 23.00 20.10 -1.01
N GLY A 433 24.12 20.77 -1.32
CA GLY A 433 24.11 22.09 -1.95
C GLY A 433 23.59 22.09 -3.39
N LEU A 434 23.86 21.03 -4.15
CA LEU A 434 23.43 20.92 -5.56
C LEU A 434 22.01 20.36 -5.70
N VAL A 435 21.65 19.34 -4.92
CA VAL A 435 20.37 18.62 -5.05
C VAL A 435 19.82 18.25 -3.67
N PRO A 436 19.28 19.22 -2.90
CA PRO A 436 18.73 18.95 -1.57
C PRO A 436 17.52 17.99 -1.63
N GLU A 437 16.74 18.03 -2.71
CA GLU A 437 15.58 17.15 -2.95
C GLU A 437 15.97 15.68 -3.19
N GLY A 438 17.25 15.38 -3.34
CA GLY A 438 17.77 14.02 -3.50
C GLY A 438 17.76 13.20 -2.20
N TYR A 439 17.58 13.86 -1.05
CA TYR A 439 17.51 13.24 0.27
C TYR A 439 16.05 13.08 0.72
N GLY A 440 15.68 11.88 1.18
CA GLY A 440 14.31 11.57 1.61
C GLY A 440 13.49 10.80 0.57
N SER A 441 13.87 9.54 0.34
CA SER A 441 13.10 8.55 -0.45
C SER A 441 12.12 7.74 0.41
N GLU A 442 11.38 6.82 -0.21
CA GLU A 442 10.44 5.91 0.46
C GLU A 442 11.05 5.13 1.64
N HIS A 443 12.35 4.80 1.56
CA HIS A 443 13.09 4.07 2.59
C HIS A 443 13.96 4.98 3.48
N CYS A 444 13.74 6.29 3.46
CA CYS A 444 14.60 7.29 4.11
C CYS A 444 16.10 7.14 3.78
N TRP A 445 16.36 6.81 2.52
CA TRP A 445 17.68 6.75 1.92
C TRP A 445 17.82 7.80 0.78
N ILE A 446 19.01 7.88 0.19
CA ILE A 446 19.29 8.64 -1.04
C ILE A 446 18.36 8.16 -2.15
N LYS A 447 17.73 9.08 -2.89
CA LYS A 447 16.88 8.70 -4.03
C LYS A 447 17.69 7.93 -5.08
N MET A 448 17.11 6.83 -5.59
CA MET A 448 17.72 5.97 -6.60
C MET A 448 17.57 6.51 -8.03
N ASP A 449 17.24 7.80 -8.18
CA ASP A 449 17.20 8.46 -9.48
C ASP A 449 18.58 8.37 -10.15
N LYS A 450 18.58 8.03 -11.44
CA LYS A 450 19.78 7.66 -12.20
C LYS A 450 20.93 8.67 -12.11
N SER A 451 20.67 9.94 -11.79
CA SER A 451 21.71 10.96 -11.66
C SER A 451 22.23 11.14 -10.23
N PHE A 452 21.35 11.07 -9.21
CA PHE A 452 21.74 11.42 -7.84
C PHE A 452 22.46 10.29 -7.10
N ILE A 453 22.13 9.03 -7.40
CA ILE A 453 22.79 7.87 -6.80
C ILE A 453 24.30 7.81 -7.08
N TRP A 454 24.75 8.43 -8.19
CA TRP A 454 26.18 8.54 -8.53
C TRP A 454 26.97 9.43 -7.56
N SER A 455 26.32 10.31 -6.79
CA SER A 455 26.98 11.08 -5.73
C SER A 455 27.61 10.16 -4.67
N PHE A 456 26.97 9.02 -4.40
CA PHE A 456 27.48 7.98 -3.51
C PHE A 456 28.29 6.92 -4.29
N LEU A 457 27.70 6.39 -5.36
CA LEU A 457 28.27 5.25 -6.08
C LEU A 457 29.60 5.59 -6.78
N GLY A 458 29.74 6.81 -7.30
CA GLY A 458 30.95 7.26 -8.00
C GLY A 458 32.20 7.20 -7.11
N PRO A 459 32.23 7.92 -5.97
CA PRO A 459 33.33 7.84 -5.01
C PRO A 459 33.62 6.42 -4.53
N VAL A 460 32.56 5.64 -4.24
CA VAL A 460 32.69 4.24 -3.80
C VAL A 460 33.36 3.37 -4.85
N CYS A 461 32.98 3.48 -6.13
CA CYS A 461 33.61 2.75 -7.24
C CYS A 461 35.11 3.04 -7.35
N VAL A 462 35.51 4.31 -7.25
CA VAL A 462 36.92 4.70 -7.30
C VAL A 462 37.69 4.08 -6.12
N ILE A 463 37.13 4.19 -4.90
CA ILE A 463 37.75 3.62 -3.70
C ILE A 463 37.89 2.10 -3.81
N LEU A 464 36.83 1.40 -4.19
CA LEU A 464 36.85 -0.06 -4.32
C LEU A 464 37.88 -0.52 -5.36
N THR A 465 37.99 0.18 -6.49
CA THR A 465 38.98 -0.13 -7.53
C THR A 465 40.41 0.01 -6.99
N LEU A 466 40.70 1.09 -6.28
CA LEU A 466 42.02 1.29 -5.67
C LEU A 466 42.31 0.28 -4.56
N ASN A 467 41.31 -0.05 -3.72
CA ASN A 467 41.45 -1.09 -2.68
C ASN A 467 41.77 -2.45 -3.28
N MET A 468 41.16 -2.82 -4.41
CA MET A 468 41.48 -4.05 -5.14
C MET A 468 42.93 -4.05 -5.62
N ILE A 469 43.43 -2.93 -6.16
CA ILE A 469 44.82 -2.80 -6.59
C ILE A 469 45.77 -2.97 -5.39
N PHE A 470 45.51 -2.28 -4.27
CA PHE A 470 46.32 -2.41 -3.06
C PHE A 470 46.27 -3.82 -2.50
N PHE A 471 45.10 -4.45 -2.45
CA PHE A 471 44.95 -5.83 -1.98
C PHE A 471 45.76 -6.81 -2.81
N ILE A 472 45.69 -6.73 -4.15
CA ILE A 472 46.50 -7.56 -5.05
C ILE A 472 48.00 -7.37 -4.77
N LYS A 473 48.46 -6.11 -4.62
CA LYS A 473 49.86 -5.81 -4.30
C LYS A 473 50.28 -6.37 -2.94
N ILE A 474 49.43 -6.24 -1.92
CA ILE A 474 49.64 -6.80 -0.58
C ILE A 474 49.78 -8.32 -0.65
N VAL A 475 48.88 -9.00 -1.35
CA VAL A 475 48.91 -10.47 -1.50
C VAL A 475 50.20 -10.91 -2.20
N ILE A 476 50.62 -10.23 -3.27
CA ILE A 476 51.87 -10.54 -3.97
C ILE A 476 53.09 -10.35 -3.06
N ALA A 477 53.17 -9.21 -2.36
CA ALA A 477 54.28 -8.90 -1.47
C ALA A 477 54.35 -9.85 -0.26
N LEU A 478 53.20 -10.17 0.32
CA LEU A 478 53.08 -11.11 1.42
C LEU A 478 53.51 -12.51 0.98
N ASN A 479 53.02 -13.00 -0.16
CA ASN A 479 53.43 -14.29 -0.71
C ASN A 479 54.94 -14.36 -1.02
N SER A 480 55.52 -13.28 -1.56
CA SER A 480 56.96 -13.21 -1.79
C SER A 480 57.75 -13.25 -0.48
N THR A 481 57.30 -12.52 0.54
CA THR A 481 57.96 -12.47 1.85
C THR A 481 57.87 -13.83 2.56
N LEU A 482 56.71 -14.49 2.50
CA LEU A 482 56.51 -15.84 3.04
C LEU A 482 57.36 -16.88 2.30
N LYS A 483 57.51 -16.79 0.98
CA LYS A 483 58.39 -17.69 0.22
C LYS A 483 59.85 -17.55 0.65
N ASN A 484 60.31 -16.32 0.92
CA ASN A 484 61.67 -16.06 1.38
C ASN A 484 61.91 -16.55 2.81
N LEU A 485 60.92 -16.43 3.71
CA LEU A 485 60.99 -16.92 5.09
C LEU A 485 60.81 -18.44 5.22
N ASN A 486 60.06 -19.07 4.29
CA ASN A 486 59.80 -20.51 4.27
C ASN A 486 61.04 -21.38 3.94
N ALA A 487 62.21 -20.77 3.69
CA ALA A 487 63.47 -21.51 3.62
C ALA A 487 63.93 -22.05 5.01
N GLU A 488 63.30 -21.62 6.12
CA GLU A 488 63.87 -21.80 7.47
C GLU A 488 62.89 -22.31 8.56
N VAL A 489 62.03 -23.31 8.27
CA VAL A 489 61.30 -24.22 9.24
C VAL A 489 59.76 -24.06 9.41
N SER A 490 59.09 -25.24 9.50
CA SER A 490 57.78 -25.62 10.11
C SER A 490 56.43 -25.24 9.44
N GLN A 491 56.05 -26.20 8.58
CA GLN A 491 54.82 -26.55 7.85
C GLN A 491 53.39 -26.17 8.35
N MET A 492 52.57 -25.90 7.32
CA MET A 492 51.10 -26.03 7.17
C MET A 492 50.19 -25.21 8.09
N LYS A 493 50.40 -25.23 9.41
CA LYS A 493 49.49 -24.56 10.38
C LYS A 493 49.60 -23.04 10.27
N GLN A 494 50.81 -22.53 10.08
CA GLN A 494 51.08 -21.11 9.87
C GLN A 494 50.53 -20.62 8.52
N THR A 495 50.65 -21.42 7.46
CA THR A 495 50.11 -21.12 6.13
C THR A 495 48.58 -20.98 6.15
N LYS A 496 47.85 -21.88 6.82
CA LYS A 496 46.39 -21.80 6.94
C LYS A 496 45.92 -20.52 7.64
N ILE A 497 46.59 -20.12 8.72
CA ILE A 497 46.28 -18.89 9.46
C ILE A 497 46.51 -17.66 8.59
N VAL A 498 47.60 -17.62 7.83
CA VAL A 498 47.91 -16.50 6.95
C VAL A 498 46.93 -16.41 5.77
N VAL A 499 46.56 -17.53 5.17
CA VAL A 499 45.52 -17.57 4.11
C VAL A 499 44.18 -17.08 4.66
N PHE A 500 43.76 -17.56 5.83
CA PHE A 500 42.52 -17.11 6.48
C PHE A 500 42.56 -15.61 6.78
N LYS A 501 43.64 -15.09 7.37
CA LYS A 501 43.82 -13.65 7.62
C LYS A 501 43.76 -12.84 6.33
N THR A 502 44.34 -13.34 5.24
CA THR A 502 44.33 -12.66 3.94
C THR A 502 42.91 -12.63 3.33
N LEU A 503 42.18 -13.73 3.39
CA LEU A 503 40.79 -13.80 2.93
C LEU A 503 39.87 -12.90 3.77
N ALA A 504 40.01 -12.95 5.09
CA ALA A 504 39.24 -12.10 5.99
C ALA A 504 39.61 -10.61 5.78
N GLN A 505 40.87 -10.29 5.48
CA GLN A 505 41.30 -8.93 5.13
C GLN A 505 40.63 -8.42 3.85
N CYS A 506 40.36 -9.29 2.87
CA CYS A 506 39.58 -8.95 1.67
C CYS A 506 38.19 -8.41 2.04
N VAL A 507 37.53 -9.03 3.03
CA VAL A 507 36.23 -8.57 3.54
C VAL A 507 36.37 -7.24 4.27
N VAL A 508 37.41 -7.07 5.10
CA VAL A 508 37.67 -5.82 5.84
C VAL A 508 37.91 -4.63 4.91
N LEU A 509 38.59 -4.82 3.77
CA LEU A 509 38.86 -3.75 2.79
C LEU A 509 37.67 -3.41 1.89
N GLY A 510 36.56 -4.11 2.05
CA GLY A 510 35.31 -3.81 1.36
C GLY A 510 35.16 -4.47 -0.01
N CYS A 511 35.95 -5.49 -0.36
CA CYS A 511 35.79 -6.19 -1.65
C CYS A 511 34.39 -6.81 -1.86
N PRO A 512 33.70 -7.35 -0.84
CA PRO A 512 32.33 -7.85 -1.00
C PRO A 512 31.30 -6.80 -1.46
N TRP A 513 31.59 -5.50 -1.31
CA TRP A 513 30.72 -4.44 -1.81
C TRP A 513 30.56 -4.47 -3.33
N ILE A 514 31.53 -5.05 -4.05
CA ILE A 514 31.44 -5.25 -5.51
C ILE A 514 30.25 -6.17 -5.87
N LEU A 515 29.88 -7.11 -4.99
CA LEU A 515 28.71 -7.96 -5.23
C LEU A 515 27.40 -7.15 -5.23
N GLY A 516 27.39 -5.98 -4.57
CA GLY A 516 26.26 -5.05 -4.52
C GLY A 516 25.78 -4.58 -5.91
N PHE A 517 26.68 -4.51 -6.89
CA PHE A 517 26.33 -4.13 -8.28
C PHE A 517 25.55 -5.23 -9.02
N PHE A 518 25.63 -6.47 -8.55
CA PHE A 518 25.09 -7.64 -9.23
C PHE A 518 23.88 -8.27 -8.49
N THR A 519 23.45 -7.70 -7.36
CA THR A 519 22.35 -8.23 -6.55
C THR A 519 21.02 -8.26 -7.31
N ASN A 520 20.77 -7.28 -8.18
CA ASN A 520 19.58 -7.23 -9.03
C ASN A 520 19.50 -8.40 -10.04
N GLY A 521 20.62 -9.06 -10.34
CA GLY A 521 20.68 -10.18 -11.29
C GLY A 521 20.54 -11.56 -10.65
N SER A 522 20.65 -11.69 -9.31
CA SER A 522 20.58 -12.99 -8.64
C SER A 522 20.28 -12.87 -7.15
N LYS A 523 19.22 -13.56 -6.71
CA LYS A 523 18.86 -13.71 -5.29
C LYS A 523 19.96 -14.37 -4.45
N VAL A 524 20.74 -15.28 -5.05
CA VAL A 524 21.88 -15.91 -4.36
C VAL A 524 22.98 -14.87 -4.10
N LEU A 525 23.26 -13.99 -5.07
CA LEU A 525 24.25 -12.92 -4.88
C LEU A 525 23.79 -11.90 -3.85
N GLU A 526 22.49 -11.58 -3.80
CA GLU A 526 21.90 -10.72 -2.77
C GLU A 526 22.11 -11.29 -1.35
N ILE A 527 21.84 -12.58 -1.15
CA ILE A 527 22.05 -13.26 0.14
C ILE A 527 23.54 -13.27 0.53
N ILE A 528 24.43 -13.61 -0.41
CA ILE A 528 25.88 -13.63 -0.15
C ILE A 528 26.38 -12.22 0.20
N PHE A 529 25.94 -11.20 -0.55
CA PHE A 529 26.27 -9.81 -0.30
C PHE A 529 25.83 -9.38 1.11
N LEU A 530 24.58 -9.70 1.49
CA LEU A 530 24.04 -9.40 2.81
C LEU A 530 24.87 -10.06 3.92
N ILE A 531 25.18 -11.35 3.80
CA ILE A 531 25.97 -12.08 4.79
C ILE A 531 27.38 -11.50 4.90
N LEU A 532 28.08 -11.30 3.78
CA LEU A 532 29.48 -10.82 3.83
C LEU A 532 29.61 -9.40 4.38
N ASN A 533 28.69 -8.49 4.02
CA ASN A 533 28.73 -7.11 4.50
C ASN A 533 28.29 -7.00 5.96
N SER A 534 27.23 -7.69 6.36
CA SER A 534 26.79 -7.70 7.76
C SER A 534 27.84 -8.30 8.71
N GLN A 535 28.63 -9.29 8.25
CA GLN A 535 29.66 -9.94 9.06
C GLN A 535 31.03 -9.23 9.02
N GLN A 536 31.14 -8.02 8.46
CA GLN A 536 32.40 -7.29 8.41
C GLN A 536 32.98 -7.04 9.83
N GLY A 537 32.13 -6.73 10.82
CA GLY A 537 32.52 -6.59 12.23
C GLY A 537 33.11 -7.88 12.81
N THR A 538 32.52 -9.03 12.48
CA THR A 538 32.99 -10.36 12.89
C THR A 538 34.41 -10.62 12.37
N PHE A 539 34.69 -10.33 11.10
CA PHE A 539 36.03 -10.50 10.54
C PHE A 539 37.07 -9.58 11.19
N ILE A 540 36.71 -8.32 11.49
CA ILE A 540 37.60 -7.39 12.19
C ILE A 540 37.96 -7.93 13.58
N PHE A 541 36.95 -8.32 14.37
CA PHE A 541 37.17 -8.87 15.70
C PHE A 541 38.05 -10.13 15.67
N LEU A 542 37.78 -11.06 14.74
CA LEU A 542 38.57 -12.28 14.62
C LEU A 542 40.04 -11.99 14.26
N ILE A 543 40.32 -11.16 13.25
CA ILE A 543 41.68 -10.89 12.80
C ILE A 543 42.48 -10.11 13.84
N TYR A 544 41.89 -9.04 14.37
CA TYR A 544 42.62 -8.02 15.11
C TYR A 544 42.54 -8.16 16.62
N CYS A 545 41.50 -8.80 17.14
CA CYS A 545 41.32 -9.02 18.58
C CYS A 545 41.67 -10.45 18.98
N VAL A 546 41.17 -11.46 18.25
CA VAL A 546 41.35 -12.88 18.62
C VAL A 546 42.67 -13.46 18.09
N LEU A 547 42.99 -13.23 16.81
CA LEU A 547 44.19 -13.77 16.15
C LEU A 547 45.43 -12.87 16.29
N ASN A 548 45.33 -11.79 17.07
CA ASN A 548 46.46 -10.93 17.39
C ASN A 548 47.10 -11.40 18.70
N ASN A 549 48.37 -11.80 18.62
CA ASN A 549 49.10 -12.36 19.76
C ASN A 549 49.24 -11.34 20.90
N GLU A 550 49.44 -10.06 20.58
CA GLU A 550 49.59 -8.98 21.56
C GLU A 550 48.31 -8.80 22.37
N VAL A 551 47.18 -8.68 21.68
CA VAL A 551 45.86 -8.53 22.31
C VAL A 551 45.51 -9.77 23.13
N ARG A 552 45.86 -10.97 22.65
CA ARG A 552 45.64 -12.22 23.38
C ARG A 552 46.46 -12.30 24.67
N GLN A 553 47.67 -11.74 24.70
CA GLN A 553 48.46 -11.63 25.94
C GLN A 553 47.79 -10.68 26.92
N GLN A 554 47.35 -9.50 26.45
CA GLN A 554 46.61 -8.54 27.27
C GLN A 554 45.31 -9.14 27.82
N TYR A 555 44.57 -9.92 27.03
CA TYR A 555 43.41 -10.65 27.54
C TYR A 555 43.78 -11.64 28.65
N ARG A 556 44.88 -12.39 28.51
CA ARG A 556 45.32 -13.31 29.56
C ARG A 556 45.70 -12.57 30.84
N GLU A 557 46.34 -11.42 30.73
CA GLU A 557 46.67 -10.57 31.88
C GLU A 557 45.41 -10.01 32.53
N PHE A 558 44.49 -9.45 31.74
CA PHE A 558 43.21 -8.94 32.22
C PHE A 558 42.36 -10.02 32.90
N PHE A 559 42.23 -11.20 32.30
CA PHE A 559 41.54 -12.35 32.91
C PHE A 559 42.23 -12.82 34.18
N ARG A 560 43.58 -12.80 34.24
CA ARG A 560 44.32 -13.14 35.46
C ARG A 560 44.04 -12.12 36.56
N CYS A 561 44.05 -10.82 36.27
CA CYS A 561 43.70 -9.77 37.23
C CYS A 561 42.26 -9.89 37.75
N LEU A 562 41.28 -10.18 36.88
CA LEU A 562 39.88 -10.42 37.27
C LEU A 562 39.71 -11.66 38.15
N CYS A 563 40.46 -12.74 37.88
CA CYS A 563 40.44 -13.95 38.70
C CYS A 563 41.17 -13.77 40.04
N SER A 564 42.26 -13.00 40.07
CA SER A 564 43.00 -12.68 41.31
C SER A 564 42.27 -11.69 42.21
N GLY A 565 41.39 -10.84 41.68
CA GLY A 565 40.54 -9.92 42.45
C GLY A 565 39.35 -10.58 43.16
N LYS A 566 39.08 -11.87 42.93
CA LYS A 566 38.00 -12.63 43.59
C LYS A 566 38.44 -13.44 44.82
N GLN A 567 39.67 -13.25 45.29
CA GLN A 567 40.27 -14.03 46.38
C GLN A 567 40.49 -13.25 47.69
N HIS A 568 39.82 -12.10 47.87
CA HIS A 568 39.83 -11.35 49.13
C HIS A 568 38.45 -11.20 49.75
#